data_AF-A0A3A5W2N3-F1
#
_entry.id   AF-A0A3A5W2N3-F1
#
_cell.length_a   1.000
_cell.length_b   1.000
_cell.length_c   1.000
_cell.angle_alpha   90.00
_cell.angle_beta   90.00
_cell.angle_gamma   90.00
#
_symmetry.space_group_name_H-M   'P 1'
#
loop_
_entity.id
_entity.type
_entity.pdbx_description
1 polymer ?
#
loop_
_entity_poly.entity_id
_entity_poly.type
_entity_poly.pdbx_seq_one_letter_code
_entity_poly.pdbx_strand_id
1 'polypeptide(L)'
;MAGSRKKRPLSHSVLQEGRNLWTVNANPGVAVRGESLRKFRGVEHRRWDPNRSKLAAGLLRTRKDPSMLLPEEGTTVLYLGAGHGTTISHLHDHLCGQDNESRGRLVAVDLA
;
A
#
# COMPACT_ATOMS: atom_id res chain seq x y z
N MET A 1 15.11 25.31 -6.03
CA MET A 1 14.99 23.99 -6.67
C MET A 1 14.64 22.96 -5.59
N ALA A 2 13.47 22.34 -5.64
CA ALA A 2 13.08 21.35 -4.63
C ALA A 2 13.95 20.10 -4.80
N GLY A 3 14.81 19.80 -3.82
CA GLY A 3 15.64 18.59 -3.84
C GLY A 3 14.76 17.35 -4.00
N SER A 4 15.12 16.49 -4.95
CA SER A 4 14.44 15.22 -5.18
C SER A 4 14.36 14.44 -3.87
N ARG A 5 13.15 14.26 -3.33
CA ARG A 5 12.96 13.48 -2.09
C ARG A 5 13.45 12.05 -2.34
N LYS A 6 14.30 11.55 -1.45
CA LYS A 6 14.82 10.17 -1.51
C LYS A 6 13.65 9.19 -1.51
N LYS A 7 13.61 8.34 -2.53
CA LYS A 7 12.63 7.25 -2.69
C LYS A 7 13.22 5.98 -2.10
N ARG A 8 12.52 5.36 -1.15
CA ARG A 8 12.91 4.11 -0.49
C ARG A 8 11.84 3.04 -0.77
N PRO A 9 12.15 2.00 -1.56
CA PRO A 9 11.29 0.83 -1.65
C PRO A 9 11.19 0.15 -0.28
N LEU A 10 9.97 -0.22 0.12
CA LEU A 10 9.69 -1.01 1.32
C LEU A 10 9.31 -2.46 0.97
N SER A 11 8.75 -2.67 -0.22
CA SER A 11 8.57 -3.96 -0.88
C SER A 11 8.63 -3.76 -2.40
N HIS A 12 8.32 -4.79 -3.20
CA HIS A 12 8.22 -4.68 -4.65
C HIS A 12 7.16 -3.64 -5.09
N SER A 13 6.07 -3.52 -4.32
CA SER A 13 4.92 -2.69 -4.64
C SER A 13 4.67 -1.53 -3.68
N VAL A 14 5.42 -1.43 -2.57
CA VAL A 14 5.28 -0.34 -1.60
C VAL A 14 6.52 0.57 -1.63
N LEU A 15 6.30 1.87 -1.80
CA LEU A 15 7.34 2.89 -1.91
C LEU A 15 7.13 4.02 -0.89
N GLN A 16 8.21 4.45 -0.25
CA GLN A 16 8.25 5.65 0.59
C GLN A 16 8.96 6.81 -0.13
N GLU A 17 8.35 7.99 -0.15
CA GLU A 17 8.94 9.24 -0.64
C GLU A 17 8.81 10.34 0.42
N GLY A 18 9.86 10.54 1.21
CA GLY A 18 9.79 11.39 2.41
C GLY A 18 8.82 10.83 3.46
N ARG A 19 7.73 11.56 3.74
CA ARG A 19 6.64 11.13 4.64
C ARG A 19 5.43 10.54 3.92
N ASN A 20 5.48 10.43 2.60
CA ASN A 20 4.40 9.83 1.82
C ASN A 20 4.70 8.36 1.56
N LEU A 21 3.68 7.52 1.69
CA LEU A 21 3.69 6.14 1.24
C LEU A 21 2.87 6.00 -0.05
N TRP A 22 3.27 5.05 -0.86
CA TRP A 22 2.69 4.77 -2.16
C TRP A 22 2.61 3.27 -2.36
N THR A 23 1.55 2.79 -2.98
CA THR A 23 1.42 1.40 -3.44
C THR A 23 1.25 1.37 -4.95
N VAL A 24 1.86 0.40 -5.64
CA VAL A 24 1.63 0.17 -7.07
C VAL A 24 0.15 -0.09 -7.28
N ASN A 25 -0.50 0.66 -8.17
CA ASN A 25 -1.95 0.56 -8.34
C ASN A 25 -2.31 -0.74 -9.06
N ALA A 26 -2.99 -1.66 -8.37
CA ALA A 26 -3.48 -2.90 -8.99
C ALA A 26 -4.63 -2.67 -9.98
N ASN A 27 -5.28 -1.50 -9.96
CA ASN A 27 -6.31 -1.12 -10.92
C ASN A 27 -6.00 0.28 -11.49
N PRO A 28 -5.08 0.39 -12.46
CA PRO A 28 -4.61 1.66 -12.99
C PRO A 28 -5.75 2.60 -13.43
N GLY A 29 -5.62 3.88 -13.13
CA GLY A 29 -6.62 4.92 -13.38
C GLY A 29 -7.69 5.05 -12.30
N VAL A 30 -7.77 4.11 -11.34
CA VAL A 30 -8.78 4.13 -10.28
C VAL A 30 -8.16 4.52 -8.94
N ALA A 31 -8.75 5.54 -8.30
CA ALA A 31 -8.51 5.87 -6.89
C ALA A 31 -9.69 5.36 -6.06
N VAL A 32 -9.44 4.51 -5.05
CA VAL A 32 -10.52 3.82 -4.31
C VAL A 32 -11.19 4.74 -3.28
N ARG A 33 -10.43 5.67 -2.69
CA ARG A 33 -10.89 6.63 -1.67
C ARG A 33 -10.56 8.08 -2.06
N GLY A 34 -10.36 8.34 -3.35
CA GLY A 34 -9.98 9.67 -3.86
C GLY A 34 -8.54 10.07 -3.53
N GLU A 35 -7.69 9.10 -3.17
CA GLU A 35 -6.26 9.32 -2.99
C GLU A 35 -5.58 9.76 -4.30
N SER A 36 -4.48 10.49 -4.16
CA SER A 36 -3.71 10.96 -5.32
C SER A 36 -3.07 9.78 -6.06
N LEU A 37 -3.19 9.78 -7.38
CA LEU A 37 -2.49 8.87 -8.29
C LEU A 37 -1.24 9.55 -8.85
N ARG A 38 -0.13 8.82 -8.94
CA ARG A 38 1.12 9.34 -9.52
C ARG A 38 1.93 8.23 -10.16
N LYS A 39 2.54 8.52 -11.31
CA LYS A 39 3.45 7.60 -11.98
C LYS A 39 4.88 7.77 -11.48
N PHE A 40 5.51 6.65 -11.13
CA PHE A 40 6.94 6.54 -10.86
C PHE A 40 7.54 5.58 -11.88
N ARG A 41 8.46 6.05 -12.73
CA ARG A 41 9.08 5.25 -13.80
C ARG A 41 8.04 4.54 -14.69
N GLY A 42 6.97 5.25 -15.04
CA GLY A 42 5.88 4.71 -15.88
C GLY A 42 4.81 3.91 -15.12
N VAL A 43 5.12 3.39 -13.93
CA VAL A 43 4.19 2.59 -13.11
C VAL A 43 3.33 3.51 -12.25
N GLU A 44 2.01 3.37 -12.33
CA GLU A 44 1.08 4.14 -11.51
C GLU A 44 1.07 3.65 -10.07
N HIS A 45 1.09 4.59 -9.13
CA HIS A 45 0.99 4.33 -7.71
C HIS A 45 -0.11 5.19 -7.09
N ARG A 46 -0.69 4.67 -6.02
CA ARG A 46 -1.71 5.35 -5.20
C ARG A 46 -1.09 5.81 -3.90
N ARG A 47 -1.44 7.02 -3.46
CA ARG A 47 -0.97 7.54 -2.18
C ARG A 47 -1.63 6.82 -1.01
N TRP A 48 -0.83 6.28 -0.09
CA TRP A 48 -1.32 5.67 1.14
C TRP A 48 -1.20 6.64 2.31
N ASP A 49 -2.33 7.14 2.81
CA ASP A 49 -2.38 8.16 3.88
C ASP A 49 -2.14 7.54 5.27
N PRO A 50 -1.05 7.87 5.97
CA PRO A 50 -0.78 7.38 7.33
C PRO A 50 -1.76 7.89 8.38
N ASN A 51 -2.49 8.99 8.14
CA ASN A 51 -3.50 9.47 9.08
C ASN A 51 -4.81 8.68 9.01
N ARG A 52 -5.00 7.88 7.96
CA ARG A 52 -6.20 7.06 7.73
C ARG A 52 -5.94 5.55 7.79
N SER A 53 -4.67 5.14 7.90
CA SER A 53 -4.26 3.73 7.94
C SER A 53 -3.24 3.50 9.05
N LYS A 54 -3.61 2.69 10.05
CA LYS A 54 -2.72 2.31 11.16
C LYS A 54 -1.46 1.58 10.66
N LEU A 55 -1.60 0.73 9.64
CA LEU A 55 -0.47 0.04 9.01
C LEU A 55 0.50 1.03 8.35
N ALA A 56 -0.01 1.99 7.58
CA ALA A 56 0.81 3.04 6.97
C ALA A 56 1.52 3.91 8.02
N ALA A 57 0.83 4.27 9.09
CA ALA A 57 1.46 4.95 10.23
C ALA A 57 2.57 4.09 10.86
N GLY A 58 2.34 2.78 11.01
CA GLY A 58 3.32 1.83 11.52
C GLY A 58 4.57 1.76 10.65
N LEU A 59 4.41 1.65 9.33
CA LEU A 59 5.51 1.65 8.35
C LEU A 59 6.40 2.89 8.46
N LEU A 60 5.83 4.07 8.74
CA LEU A 60 6.60 5.31 8.89
C LEU A 60 7.24 5.48 10.27
N ARG A 61 6.68 4.87 11.32
CA ARG A 61 7.07 5.13 12.72
C ARG A 61 7.90 4.03 13.35
N THR A 62 7.94 2.85 12.75
CA THR A 62 8.74 1.74 13.27
C THR A 62 10.23 2.10 13.31
N ARG A 63 10.91 1.62 14.36
CA ARG A 63 12.37 1.71 14.49
C ARG A 63 13.10 0.53 13.85
N LYS A 64 12.37 -0.54 13.54
CA LYS A 64 12.87 -1.72 12.83
C LYS A 64 12.73 -1.52 11.32
N ASP A 65 13.12 -2.51 10.53
CA ASP A 65 12.88 -2.48 9.09
C ASP A 65 11.36 -2.45 8.80
N PRO A 66 10.81 -1.43 8.13
CA PRO A 66 9.37 -1.36 7.84
C PRO A 66 8.84 -2.53 7.00
N SER A 67 9.68 -3.16 6.17
CA SER A 67 9.29 -4.30 5.34
C SER A 67 8.66 -5.44 6.17
N MET A 68 9.09 -5.62 7.42
CA MET A 68 8.59 -6.67 8.32
C MET A 68 7.12 -6.51 8.74
N LEU A 69 6.54 -5.32 8.56
CA LEU A 69 5.14 -5.06 8.86
C LEU A 69 4.23 -5.36 7.67
N LEU A 70 4.81 -5.61 6.49
CA LEU A 70 4.09 -6.06 5.33
C LEU A 70 4.08 -7.60 5.30
N PRO A 71 2.94 -8.23 5.01
CA PRO A 71 2.90 -9.66 4.74
C PRO A 71 3.75 -9.99 3.49
N GLU A 72 4.15 -11.24 3.35
CA GLU A 72 4.82 -11.69 2.14
C GLU A 72 3.84 -11.63 0.95
N GLU A 73 4.33 -11.15 -0.20
CA GLU A 73 3.57 -11.05 -1.43
C GLU A 73 3.03 -12.43 -1.86
N GLY A 74 1.82 -12.47 -2.43
CA GLY A 74 1.19 -13.71 -2.87
C GLY A 74 0.67 -14.64 -1.77
N THR A 75 0.82 -14.25 -0.50
CA THR A 75 0.28 -15.05 0.62
C THR A 75 -1.21 -14.83 0.85
N THR A 76 -1.81 -15.70 1.68
CA THR A 76 -3.18 -15.54 2.16
C THR A 76 -3.19 -14.77 3.47
N VAL A 77 -3.91 -13.65 3.52
CA VAL A 77 -4.04 -12.79 4.69
C VAL A 77 -5.51 -12.64 5.10
N LEU A 78 -5.76 -12.85 6.39
CA LEU A 78 -7.03 -12.49 7.05
C LEU A 78 -6.89 -11.11 7.70
N TYR A 79 -7.70 -10.15 7.27
CA TYR A 79 -7.74 -8.80 7.83
C TYR A 79 -9.04 -8.60 8.61
N LEU A 80 -8.93 -8.42 9.93
CA LEU A 80 -10.06 -8.24 10.85
C LEU A 80 -10.29 -6.75 11.13
N GLY A 81 -11.54 -6.29 10.99
CA GLY A 81 -11.90 -4.88 11.14
C GLY A 81 -11.56 -4.06 9.90
N ALA A 82 -11.98 -4.53 8.72
CA ALA A 82 -11.71 -3.92 7.43
C ALA A 82 -12.26 -2.48 7.28
N GLY A 83 -13.30 -2.15 8.05
CA GLY A 83 -14.07 -0.92 7.98
C GLY A 83 -14.48 -0.61 6.54
N HIS A 84 -14.22 0.63 6.13
CA HIS A 84 -14.56 1.13 4.79
C HIS A 84 -13.55 0.77 3.70
N GLY A 85 -12.59 -0.12 3.97
CA GLY A 85 -11.69 -0.64 2.95
C GLY A 85 -10.41 0.15 2.65
N THR A 86 -10.16 1.29 3.32
CA THR A 86 -9.01 2.17 3.02
C THR A 86 -7.66 1.45 3.10
N THR A 87 -7.42 0.64 4.14
CA THR A 87 -6.13 -0.04 4.32
C THR A 87 -6.03 -1.28 3.45
N ILE A 88 -7.11 -2.07 3.33
CA ILE A 88 -7.10 -3.33 2.59
C ILE A 88 -6.95 -3.12 1.08
N SER A 89 -7.37 -1.98 0.51
CA SER A 89 -7.13 -1.70 -0.91
C SER A 89 -5.64 -1.55 -1.21
N HIS A 90 -4.87 -0.89 -0.34
CA HIS A 90 -3.41 -0.79 -0.45
C HIS A 90 -2.72 -2.12 -0.13
N LEU A 91 -3.31 -2.93 0.75
CA LEU A 91 -2.80 -4.27 1.02
C LEU A 91 -3.04 -5.22 -0.16
N HIS A 92 -4.16 -5.07 -0.88
CA HIS A 92 -4.44 -5.78 -2.13
C HIS A 92 -3.42 -5.42 -3.23
N ASP A 93 -3.14 -4.12 -3.41
CA ASP A 93 -2.06 -3.66 -4.30
C ASP A 93 -0.74 -4.39 -4.02
N HIS A 94 -0.46 -4.68 -2.75
CA HIS A 94 0.76 -5.34 -2.34
C HIS A 94 0.74 -6.86 -2.45
N LEU A 95 -0.36 -7.50 -2.03
CA LEU A 95 -0.48 -8.96 -1.94
C LEU A 95 -0.84 -9.62 -3.27
N CYS A 96 -1.72 -8.98 -4.04
CA CYS A 96 -2.33 -9.56 -5.23
C CYS A 96 -1.74 -8.95 -6.50
N GLY A 97 -1.51 -7.64 -6.52
CA GLY A 97 -1.08 -6.92 -7.73
C GLY A 97 -2.17 -6.81 -8.79
N GLN A 98 -1.80 -6.31 -9.97
CA GLN A 98 -2.73 -6.18 -11.10
C GLN A 98 -3.12 -7.57 -11.61
N ASP A 99 -4.40 -7.77 -11.95
CA ASP A 99 -4.93 -9.06 -12.44
C ASP A 99 -4.62 -10.27 -11.52
N ASN A 100 -4.32 -10.00 -10.24
CA ASN A 100 -3.84 -10.97 -9.25
C ASN A 100 -2.57 -11.74 -9.70
N GLU A 101 -1.64 -11.07 -10.36
CA GLU A 101 -0.38 -11.64 -10.84
C GLU A 101 0.45 -12.32 -9.74
N SER A 102 0.41 -11.79 -8.52
CA SER A 102 1.12 -12.32 -7.35
C SER A 102 0.40 -13.52 -6.72
N ARG A 103 -0.83 -13.84 -7.16
CA ARG A 103 -1.66 -14.96 -6.69
C ARG A 103 -2.01 -14.90 -5.20
N GLY A 104 -2.00 -13.70 -4.62
CA GLY A 104 -2.38 -13.46 -3.23
C GLY A 104 -3.87 -13.64 -2.98
N ARG A 105 -4.22 -13.72 -1.68
CA ARG A 105 -5.62 -13.71 -1.24
C ARG A 105 -5.76 -12.85 0.01
N LEU A 106 -6.60 -11.83 -0.07
CA LEU A 106 -6.95 -10.98 1.06
C LEU A 106 -8.41 -11.22 1.46
N VAL A 107 -8.62 -11.89 2.59
CA VAL A 107 -9.95 -12.08 3.19
C VAL A 107 -10.15 -10.99 4.22
N ALA A 108 -11.09 -10.09 3.97
CA ALA A 108 -11.36 -8.94 4.83
C ALA A 108 -12.72 -9.12 5.53
N VAL A 109 -12.73 -9.06 6.87
CA VAL A 109 -13.94 -9.24 7.69
C VAL A 109 -14.21 -7.96 8.46
N ASP A 110 -15.47 -7.55 8.47
CA ASP A 110 -15.99 -6.49 9.33
C ASP A 110 -17.38 -6.88 9.84
N LEU A 111 -17.82 -6.29 10.96
CA LEU A 111 -19.08 -6.63 11.63
C LEU A 111 -20.08 -5.45 11.62
N ALA A 112 -19.72 -4.35 10.96
CA ALA A 112 -20.55 -3.15 10.88
C ALA A 112 -21.90 -3.38 10.17
#